data_AF-A0A285MQN9-F1
#
_entry.id   AF-A0A285MQN9-F1
#
_cell.length_a   1.000
_cell.length_b   1.000
_cell.length_c   1.000
_cell.angle_alpha   90.00
_cell.angle_beta   90.00
_cell.angle_gamma   90.00
#
_symmetry.space_group_name_H-M   'P 1'
#
loop_
_entity.id
_entity.type
_entity.pdbx_description
1 polymer ?
#
loop_
_entity_poly.entity_id
_entity_poly.type
_entity_poly.pdbx_seq_one_letter_code
_entity_poly.pdbx_strand_id
1 'polypeptide(L)' 'MDVQKNLEQEIIEKQHLLKYLMFEEINDVHVVSLNDVSGYIILKGYGNTVIEAINDLHSNLI' A
#
# COMPACT_ATOMS: atom_id res chain seq x y z
N MET A 1 14.85 7.81 -11.04
CA MET A 1 14.21 8.75 -10.09
C MET A 1 12.81 9.12 -10.57
N ASP A 2 12.64 9.51 -11.83
CA ASP A 2 11.30 9.86 -12.37
C ASP A 2 10.35 8.65 -12.50
N VAL A 3 10.86 7.47 -12.85
CA VAL A 3 10.02 6.26 -13.03
C VAL A 3 9.34 5.83 -11.73
N GLN A 4 10.08 5.78 -10.63
CA GLN A 4 9.52 5.36 -9.33
C GLN A 4 8.46 6.36 -8.85
N LYS A 5 8.73 7.66 -9.00
CA LYS A 5 7.79 8.72 -8.65
C LYS A 5 6.52 8.68 -9.51
N ASN A 6 6.67 8.44 -10.82
CA ASN A 6 5.53 8.30 -11.73
C ASN A 6 4.69 7.07 -11.39
N LEU A 7 5.33 5.95 -11.07
CA LEU A 7 4.64 4.73 -10.63
C LEU A 7 3.89 4.96 -9.32
N GLU A 8 4.52 5.63 -8.35
CA GLU A 8 3.88 5.92 -7.07
C GLU A 8 2.66 6.83 -7.24
N GLN A 9 2.75 7.87 -8.08
CA GLN A 9 1.59 8.67 -8.44
C GLN A 9 0.49 7.83 -9.10
N GLU A 10 0.84 6.95 -10.04
CA GLU A 10 -0.13 6.08 -10.70
C GLU A 10 -0.84 5.16 -9.69
N ILE A 11 -0.12 4.59 -8.73
CA ILE A 11 -0.70 3.77 -7.66
C ILE A 11 -1.68 4.58 -6.83
N ILE A 12 -1.30 5.80 -6.41
CA ILE A 12 -2.17 6.67 -5.62
C ILE A 12 -3.44 7.06 -6.38
N GLU A 13 -3.32 7.42 -7.66
CA GLU A 13 -4.47 7.79 -8.51
C GLU A 13 -5.41 6.61 -8.78
N LYS A 14 -4.84 5.40 -8.91
CA LYS A 14 -5.57 4.18 -9.27
C LYS A 14 -5.81 3.22 -8.10
N GLN A 15 -5.56 3.63 -6.86
CA GLN A 15 -5.69 2.77 -5.67
C GLN A 15 -7.09 2.14 -5.54
N HIS A 16 -8.13 2.83 -6.03
CA HIS A 16 -9.50 2.33 -6.05
C HIS A 16 -9.72 1.07 -6.92
N LEU A 17 -8.78 0.75 -7.83
CA LEU A 17 -8.79 -0.48 -8.62
C LEU A 17 -8.28 -1.69 -7.82
N LEU A 18 -7.59 -1.46 -6.70
CA LEU A 18 -6.98 -2.47 -5.85
C LEU A 18 -7.93 -2.85 -4.71
N LYS A 19 -9.04 -3.53 -5.06
CA LYS A 19 -10.19 -3.80 -4.15
C LYS A 19 -9.84 -4.33 -2.75
N TYR A 20 -8.78 -5.13 -2.63
CA TYR A 20 -8.37 -5.76 -1.37
C TYR A 20 -7.26 -5.01 -0.64
N LEU A 21 -6.74 -3.92 -1.21
CA LEU A 21 -5.75 -3.08 -0.56
C LEU A 21 -6.41 -1.80 -0.04
N MET A 22 -6.15 -1.50 1.21
CA MET A 22 -6.50 -0.23 1.83
C MET A 22 -5.23 0.57 2.06
N PHE A 23 -5.26 1.84 1.67
CA PHE A 23 -4.15 2.76 1.77
C PHE A 23 -4.50 3.86 2.77
N GLU A 24 -3.61 4.09 3.72
CA GLU A 24 -3.76 5.09 4.77
C GLU A 24 -2.45 5.85 4.95
N GLU A 25 -2.54 7.06 5.48
CA GLU A 25 -1.39 7.85 5.91
C GLU A 25 -1.58 8.19 7.38
N ILE A 26 -0.66 7.74 8.23
CA ILE A 26 -0.74 7.90 9.69
C ILE A 26 0.59 8.45 10.19
N ASN A 27 0.59 9.67 10.73
CA ASN A 27 1.79 10.35 11.23
C ASN A 27 2.93 10.38 10.18
N ASP A 28 2.63 10.80 8.95
CA ASP A 28 3.57 10.86 7.82
C ASP A 28 4.17 9.50 7.39
N VAL A 29 3.54 8.38 7.82
CA VAL A 29 3.89 7.02 7.40
C VAL A 29 2.78 6.46 6.52
N HIS A 30 3.16 5.92 5.37
CA HIS A 30 2.24 5.18 4.51
C HIS A 30 1.98 3.78 5.09
N VAL A 31 0.71 3.44 5.20
CA VAL A 31 0.24 2.13 5.64
C VAL A 31 -0.59 1.52 4.53
N VAL A 32 -0.22 0.32 4.10
CA VAL A 32 -1.03 -0.47 3.17
C VAL A 32 -1.49 -1.71 3.89
N SER A 33 -2.78 -2.02 3.81
CA SER A 33 -3.38 -3.19 4.45
C SER A 33 -4.00 -4.11 3.41
N LEU A 34 -3.75 -5.41 3.51
CA LEU A 34 -4.50 -6.42 2.78
C LEU A 34 -5.74 -6.80 3.58
N ASN A 35 -6.91 -6.60 2.98
CA ASN A 35 -8.20 -6.87 3.60
C ASN A 35 -8.88 -8.08 2.94
N ASP A 36 -9.59 -8.87 3.74
CA ASP A 36 -10.43 -9.94 3.22
C ASP A 36 -11.70 -9.40 2.53
N VAL A 37 -12.53 -10.30 1.99
CA VAL A 37 -13.79 -9.94 1.32
C VAL A 37 -14.82 -9.29 2.26
N SER A 38 -14.63 -9.41 3.57
CA SER A 38 -15.49 -8.84 4.61
C SER A 38 -14.94 -7.51 5.16
N GLY A 39 -13.76 -7.08 4.72
CA GLY A 39 -13.09 -5.86 5.16
C GLY A 39 -12.20 -6.02 6.39
N TYR A 40 -11.95 -7.25 6.86
CA TYR A 40 -11.01 -7.48 7.97
C TYR A 40 -9.58 -7.45 7.47
N ILE A 41 -8.72 -6.80 8.25
CA ILE A 41 -7.29 -6.67 7.95
C ILE A 41 -6.60 -8.03 8.20
N ILE A 42 -5.98 -8.56 7.15
CA ILE A 42 -5.19 -9.79 7.19
C ILE A 42 -3.74 -9.45 7.60
N LEU A 43 -3.14 -8.49 6.90
CA LEU A 43 -1.79 -7.99 7.21
C LEU A 43 -1.63 -6.53 6.78
N LYS A 44 -0.58 -5.90 7.30
CA LYS A 44 -0.18 -4.52 6.99
C LYS A 44 1.27 -4.47 6.54
N GLY A 45 1.58 -3.47 5.74
CA GLY A 45 2.93 -3.02 5.49
C GLY A 45 3.07 -1.52 5.71
N TYR A 46 4.30 -1.10 6.02
CA TYR A 46 4.63 0.26 6.44
C TYR A 46 5.81 0.80 5.65
N GLY A 47 5.80 2.10 5.36
CA GLY A 47 6.91 2.74 4.66
C GLY A 47 6.82 4.26 4.60
N ASN A 48 7.91 4.90 4.19
CA ASN A 48 7.94 6.33 3.92
C ASN A 48 7.39 6.67 2.52
N THR A 49 7.14 5.65 1.71
CA THR A 49 6.47 5.72 0.41
C THR A 49 5.41 4.63 0.32
N VAL A 50 4.44 4.80 -0.56
CA VAL A 50 3.43 3.75 -0.83
C VAL A 50 4.10 2.48 -1.34
N ILE A 51 5.15 2.61 -2.15
CA ILE A 51 5.92 1.48 -2.68
C ILE A 51 6.65 0.72 -1.56
N GLU A 52 7.27 1.43 -0.61
CA GLU A 52 7.89 0.81 0.57
C GLU A 52 6.85 0.05 1.39
N ALA A 53 5.69 0.65 1.65
CA ALA A 53 4.62 -0.01 2.39
C ALA A 53 4.06 -1.26 1.68
N ILE A 54 3.92 -1.23 0.35
CA ILE A 54 3.54 -2.41 -0.44
C ILE A 54 4.60 -3.51 -0.35
N ASN A 55 5.89 -3.15 -0.45
CA ASN A 55 6.98 -4.11 -0.38
C ASN A 55 7.11 -4.75 1.01
N ASP A 56 6.93 -3.96 2.06
CA ASP A 56 6.87 -4.44 3.44
C ASP A 56 5.71 -5.43 3.63
N LEU A 57 4.51 -5.08 3.12
CA LEU A 57 3.35 -5.97 3.10
C LEU A 57 3.67 -7.29 2.37
N HIS A 58 4.27 -7.23 1.18
CA HIS A 58 4.65 -8.42 0.42
C HIS A 58 5.68 -9.29 1.16
N SER A 59 6.63 -8.68 1.87
CA SER A 59 7.64 -9.43 2.64
C SER A 59 7.03 -10.28 3.74
N ASN A 60 5.89 -9.86 4.31
CA ASN A 60 5.17 -10.62 5.33
C ASN A 60 4.42 -11.86 4.78
N LEU A 61 4.45 -12.09 3.46
CA LEU A 61 3.83 -13.23 2.77
C LEU A 61 4.84 -14.28 2.27
N ILE A 62 6.14 -14.04 2.43
CA ILE A 62 7.23 -14.90 1.92
C ILE A 62 7.99 -15.53 3.10
#